data_AF-A0A087Y1T9-F1
#
_entry.id   AF-A0A087Y1T9-F1
#
_cell.length_a   1.000
_cell.length_b   1.000
_cell.length_c   1.000
_cell.angle_alpha   90.00
_cell.angle_beta   90.00
_cell.angle_gamma   90.00
#
_symmetry.space_group_name_H-M   'P 1'
#
loop_
_entity.id
_entity.type
_entity.pdbx_description
1 polymer ?
#
loop_
_entity_poly.entity_id
_entity_poly.type
_entity_poly.pdbx_seq_one_letter_code
_entity_poly.pdbx_strand_id
1 'polypeptide(L)' 'FKAARLQINEEFKKNRNETSEENIEKMIKMGSDVEAVLRETVLQVEHVAENKLLLRPREGLLLENVPYCDEPRKKS' A
#
# COMPACT_ATOMS: atom_id res chain seq x y z
N PHE A 1 2.64 -2.77 -8.95
CA PHE A 1 1.19 -2.61 -8.69
C PHE A 1 0.23 -3.03 -9.81
N LYS A 2 0.60 -3.06 -11.10
CA LYS A 2 -0.34 -3.45 -12.18
C LYS A 2 -0.96 -4.85 -11.98
N ALA A 3 -0.17 -5.88 -11.67
CA ALA A 3 -0.68 -7.24 -11.46
C ALA A 3 -1.63 -7.34 -10.25
N ALA A 4 -1.24 -6.79 -9.10
CA ALA A 4 -2.10 -6.75 -7.91
C ALA A 4 -3.43 -6.03 -8.18
N ARG A 5 -3.40 -4.88 -8.89
CA ARG A 5 -4.62 -4.15 -9.27
C ARG A 5 -5.52 -4.98 -10.18
N LEU A 6 -4.95 -5.71 -11.14
CA LEU A 6 -5.72 -6.59 -12.02
C LEU A 6 -6.41 -7.69 -11.21
N GLN A 7 -5.67 -8.36 -10.32
CA GLN A 7 -6.22 -9.42 -9.48
C GLN A 7 -7.34 -8.93 -8.58
N ILE A 8 -7.17 -7.78 -7.91
CA ILE A 8 -8.22 -7.15 -7.10
C ILE A 8 -9.47 -6.91 -7.95
N ASN A 9 -9.32 -6.30 -9.12
CA ASN A 9 -10.46 -6.01 -10.00
C ASN A 9 -11.17 -7.28 -10.46
N GLU A 10 -10.45 -8.36 -10.77
CA GLU A 10 -11.05 -9.64 -11.16
C GLU A 10 -11.83 -10.27 -10.00
N GLU A 11 -11.30 -10.24 -8.77
CA GLU A 11 -12.04 -10.74 -7.60
C GLU A 11 -13.30 -9.93 -7.32
N PHE A 12 -13.28 -8.60 -7.45
CA PHE A 12 -14.49 -7.78 -7.33
C PHE A 12 -15.51 -8.08 -8.44
N LYS A 13 -15.07 -8.29 -9.68
CA LYS A 13 -15.98 -8.64 -10.79
C LYS A 13 -16.66 -9.98 -10.59
N LYS A 14 -15.93 -11.01 -10.11
CA LYS A 14 -16.48 -12.35 -9.85
C LYS A 14 -17.64 -12.30 -8.86
N ASN A 15 -17.56 -11.42 -7.88
CA ASN A 15 -18.55 -11.30 -6.80
C ASN A 15 -19.63 -10.23 -7.05
N ARG A 16 -19.68 -9.62 -8.25
CA ARG A 16 -20.58 -8.49 -8.55
C ARG A 16 -22.07 -8.81 -8.35
N ASN A 17 -22.46 -10.07 -8.51
CA ASN A 17 -23.86 -10.49 -8.43
C ASN A 17 -24.22 -11.15 -7.08
N GLU A 18 -23.33 -11.07 -6.08
CA GLU A 18 -23.66 -11.52 -4.72
C GLU A 18 -24.78 -10.64 -4.14
N THR A 19 -25.75 -11.27 -3.49
CA THR A 19 -26.92 -10.61 -2.89
C THR A 19 -27.06 -10.89 -1.40
N SER A 20 -26.28 -11.82 -0.85
CA SER A 20 -26.23 -12.09 0.58
C SER A 20 -25.49 -10.97 1.31
N GLU A 21 -26.21 -10.26 2.18
CA GLU A 21 -25.67 -9.17 3.01
C GLU A 21 -24.47 -9.64 3.84
N GLU A 22 -24.58 -10.81 4.49
CA GLU A 22 -23.51 -11.40 5.29
C GLU A 22 -22.24 -11.66 4.45
N ASN A 23 -22.39 -12.15 3.22
CA ASN A 23 -21.24 -12.40 2.34
C ASN A 23 -20.61 -11.10 1.87
N ILE A 24 -21.43 -10.08 1.56
CA ILE A 24 -20.96 -8.75 1.16
C ILE A 24 -20.14 -8.13 2.28
N GLU A 25 -20.61 -8.17 3.53
CA GLU A 25 -19.88 -7.65 4.68
C GLU A 25 -18.52 -8.35 4.86
N LYS A 26 -18.49 -9.67 4.74
CA LYS A 26 -17.24 -10.45 4.81
C LYS A 26 -16.25 -10.04 3.71
N MET A 27 -16.72 -9.85 2.48
CA MET A 27 -15.88 -9.43 1.36
C MET A 27 -15.35 -8.01 1.54
N ILE A 28 -16.17 -7.08 2.05
CA ILE A 28 -15.74 -5.71 2.38
C ILE A 28 -14.65 -5.75 3.44
N LYS A 29 -14.85 -6.54 4.51
CA LYS A 29 -13.85 -6.71 5.56
C LYS A 29 -12.54 -7.27 5.01
N MET A 30 -12.60 -8.32 4.20
CA MET A 30 -11.42 -8.90 3.56
C MET A 30 -10.69 -7.87 2.69
N GLY A 31 -11.42 -7.06 1.91
CA GLY A 31 -10.85 -5.99 1.12
C GLY A 31 -10.13 -4.93 1.97
N SER A 32 -10.73 -4.55 3.10
CA SER A 32 -10.12 -3.64 4.07
C SER A 32 -8.85 -4.22 4.69
N ASP A 33 -8.87 -5.50 5.09
CA ASP A 33 -7.71 -6.16 5.69
C ASP A 33 -6.53 -6.23 4.70
N VAL A 34 -6.82 -6.55 3.43
CA VAL A 34 -5.82 -6.54 2.35
C VAL A 34 -5.27 -5.13 2.11
N GLU A 35 -6.12 -4.10 2.13
CA GLU A 35 -5.71 -2.70 1.96
C GLU A 35 -4.74 -2.27 3.06
N ALA A 36 -5.03 -2.60 4.32
CA ALA A 36 -4.15 -2.33 5.45
C ALA A 36 -2.76 -2.97 5.27
N VAL A 37 -2.70 -4.25 4.87
CA VAL A 37 -1.44 -4.95 4.61
C VAL A 37 -0.67 -4.29 3.47
N LEU A 38 -1.32 -3.98 2.35
CA LEU A 38 -0.69 -3.25 1.25
C LEU A 38 -0.26 -1.85 1.66
N ARG A 39 -0.91 -1.26 2.68
CA ARG A 39 -0.59 0.07 3.21
C ARG A 39 0.74 0.10 3.94
N GLU A 40 1.02 -0.94 4.70
CA GLU A 40 2.20 -1.06 5.54
C GLU A 40 3.39 -1.69 4.81
N THR A 41 3.13 -2.68 3.96
CA THR A 41 4.19 -3.55 3.44
C THR A 41 4.72 -3.16 2.06
N VAL A 42 4.02 -2.27 1.34
CA VAL A 42 4.36 -1.98 -0.06
C VAL A 42 4.70 -0.51 -0.26
N LEU A 43 5.91 -0.26 -0.76
CA LEU A 43 6.35 1.05 -1.26
C LEU A 43 6.15 1.16 -2.77
N GLN A 44 5.64 2.32 -3.21
CA GLN A 44 5.47 2.62 -4.63
C GLN A 44 6.73 3.28 -5.18
N VAL A 45 7.24 2.76 -6.29
CA VAL A 45 8.43 3.25 -6.97
C VAL A 45 8.15 3.42 -8.46
N GLU A 46 8.63 4.52 -9.03
CA GLU A 46 8.52 4.85 -10.44
C GLU A 46 9.91 5.03 -11.05
N HIS A 47 10.19 4.38 -12.19
CA HIS A 47 11.38 4.69 -13.00
C HIS A 47 11.15 6.00 -13.73
N VAL A 48 11.93 7.03 -13.40
CA VAL A 48 11.78 8.38 -13.99
C VAL A 48 12.91 8.75 -14.94
N ALA A 49 14.06 8.08 -14.85
CA ALA A 49 15.16 8.19 -15.80
C ALA A 49 16.09 6.97 -15.68
N GLU A 50 17.10 6.90 -16.54
CA GLU A 50 18.20 5.94 -16.40
C GLU A 50 18.84 6.09 -15.01
N ASN A 51 18.90 4.98 -14.27
CA ASN A 51 19.41 4.92 -12.89
C ASN A 51 18.70 5.87 -11.89
N LYS A 52 17.47 6.33 -12.19
CA LYS A 52 16.71 7.22 -11.29
C LYS A 52 15.33 6.66 -10.97
N LEU A 53 15.11 6.46 -9.67
CA LEU A 53 13.85 5.99 -9.09
C LEU A 53 13.21 7.12 -8.28
N LEU A 54 11.90 7.30 -8.46
CA LEU A 54 11.08 8.15 -7.60
C LEU A 54 10.28 7.26 -6.66
N LEU A 55 10.58 7.35 -5.36
CA LEU A 55 9.72 6.80 -4.33
C LEU A 55 8.48 7.69 -4.22
N ARG A 56 7.31 7.07 -4.11
CA ARG A 56 6.05 7.74 -3.74
C ARG A 56 5.56 7.15 -2.42
N PRO A 57 6.18 7.51 -1.28
CA PRO A 57 5.72 7.05 0.03
C PRO A 57 4.36 7.68 0.33
N ARG A 58 3.54 7.00 1.12
CA ARG A 58 2.33 7.61 1.70
C ARG A 58 2.73 8.58 2.79
N GLU A 59 1.98 9.68 2.93
CA GLU A 59 2.28 10.76 3.90
C GLU A 59 2.50 10.24 5.33
N GLY A 60 1.71 9.27 5.79
CA GLY A 60 1.85 8.68 7.13
C GLY A 60 3.06 7.76 7.34
N LEU A 61 3.86 7.48 6.29
CA LEU A 61 5.11 6.73 6.38
C LEU A 61 6.34 7.64 6.32
N LEU A 62 6.16 8.93 6.02
CA LEU A 62 7.26 9.88 5.98
C LEU A 62 7.66 10.22 7.42
N LEU A 63 8.89 9.85 7.79
CA LEU A 63 9.51 10.32 9.01
C LEU A 63 10.01 11.76 8.81
N GLU A 64 10.27 12.46 9.91
CA GLU A 64 10.98 13.73 9.85
C GLU A 64 12.28 13.56 9.08
N ASN A 65 12.53 14.49 8.15
CA ASN A 65 13.78 14.56 7.40
C ASN A 65 14.92 14.98 8.33
N VAL A 66 15.34 14.07 9.21
CA VAL A 66 16.54 14.22 10.00
C VAL A 66 17.69 13.69 9.15
N PRO A 67 18.69 14.53 8.81
CA PRO A 67 19.86 14.07 8.10
C PRO A 67 20.45 12.85 8.79
N TYR A 68 20.80 11.84 7.99
CA TYR A 68 21.54 10.70 8.49
C TYR A 68 22.86 11.20 9.11
N CYS A 69 23.18 10.74 10.31
CA CYS A 69 24.40 11.06 11.04
C CYS A 69 24.98 9.74 11.57
N ASP A 70 26.22 9.44 11.20
CA ASP A 70 26.93 8.25 11.68
C ASP A 70 27.23 8.32 13.19
N GLU A 71 27.24 9.53 13.77
CA GLU A 71 27.51 9.73 15.18
C GLU A 71 26.24 9.52 16.03
N PRO A 72 26.34 8.82 17.18
CA PRO A 72 25.22 8.66 18.09
C PRO A 72 24.70 10.03 18.54
N ARG A 73 23.40 10.30 18.32
CA ARG A 73 22.79 11.54 18.82
C ARG A 73 22.92 11.59 20.34
N LYS A 74 23.58 12.63 20.86
CA LYS A 74 23.55 12.93 22.31
C LYS A 74 22.10 13.27 22.67
N LYS A 75 21.53 12.56 23.65
CA LYS A 75 20.21 12.90 24.18
C LYS A 75 20.29 14.29 24.81
N SER A 76 19.41 15.19 24.39
CA SER A 76 19.22 16.50 25.02
C SER A 76 18.30 16.40 26.23
#